data_AF-A0A516SAT9-F1
#
_entry.id   AF-A0A516SAT9-F1
#
_cell.length_a   1.000
_cell.length_b   1.000
_cell.length_c   1.000
_cell.angle_alpha   90.00
_cell.angle_beta   90.00
_cell.angle_gamma   90.00
#
_symmetry.space_group_name_H-M   'P 1'
#
loop_
_entity.id
_entity.type
_entity.pdbx_description
1 polymer ?
#
loop_
_entity_poly.entity_id
_entity_poly.type
_entity_poly.pdbx_seq_one_letter_code
_entity_poly.pdbx_strand_id
1 'polypeptide(L)'
;MDTRDPLTQQYFNGKIKLLTTEQYELNGIALDATTVGKLVGALDDSLILVEESNDDLVFIASHPFLQIDQQRRLTQVEDGIILISNDLFALHPIHRGKGLGNRSESCATVS
;
A
#
# COMPACT_ATOMS: atom_id res chain seq x y z
N MET A 1 23.04 -2.06 -10.33
CA MET A 1 22.20 -3.21 -10.70
C MET A 1 21.07 -3.27 -9.72
N ASP A 2 19.84 -3.32 -10.22
CA ASP A 2 18.65 -3.46 -9.38
C ASP A 2 18.53 -4.91 -8.89
N THR A 3 18.65 -5.12 -7.58
CA THR A 3 18.65 -6.45 -6.94
C THR A 3 17.25 -6.95 -6.59
N ARG A 4 16.21 -6.19 -6.94
CA ARG A 4 14.81 -6.56 -6.67
C ARG A 4 14.42 -7.81 -7.48
N ASP A 5 13.51 -8.62 -6.93
CA ASP A 5 13.01 -9.80 -7.63
C ASP A 5 12.17 -9.39 -8.87
N PRO A 6 12.06 -10.28 -9.88
CA PRO A 6 11.38 -9.94 -11.13
C PRO A 6 9.94 -9.44 -10.94
N LEU A 7 9.22 -9.96 -9.95
CA LEU A 7 7.83 -9.55 -9.71
C LEU A 7 7.75 -8.12 -9.18
N THR A 8 8.62 -7.76 -8.24
CA THR A 8 8.75 -6.38 -7.74
C THR A 8 9.14 -5.41 -8.86
N GLN A 9 10.11 -5.79 -9.69
CA GLN A 9 10.53 -4.96 -10.83
C GLN A 9 9.40 -4.77 -11.84
N GLN A 10 8.54 -5.76 -12.01
CA GLN A 10 7.48 -5.72 -12.99
C GLN A 10 6.24 -4.94 -12.52
N TYR A 11 5.92 -5.00 -11.23
CA TYR A 11 4.61 -4.55 -10.74
C TYR A 11 4.62 -3.62 -9.53
N PHE A 12 5.76 -3.40 -8.86
CA PHE A 12 5.83 -2.66 -7.58
C PHE A 12 6.98 -1.67 -7.59
N ASN A 13 6.92 -0.68 -8.48
CA ASN A 13 7.93 0.38 -8.62
C ASN A 13 7.51 1.70 -7.98
N GLY A 14 6.36 1.74 -7.29
CA GLY A 14 5.84 2.95 -6.66
C GLY A 14 5.20 3.91 -7.67
N LYS A 15 4.85 3.44 -8.87
CA LYS A 15 4.17 4.25 -9.89
C LYS A 15 2.69 4.33 -9.59
N ILE A 16 2.31 4.98 -8.49
CA ILE A 16 0.90 5.10 -8.11
C ILE A 16 0.41 6.54 -8.31
N LYS A 17 -0.92 6.70 -8.29
CA LYS A 17 -1.55 8.00 -8.13
C LYS A 17 -2.15 8.12 -6.73
N LEU A 18 -1.61 9.04 -5.94
CA LEU A 18 -2.11 9.35 -4.60
C LEU A 18 -3.20 10.43 -4.70
N LEU A 19 -4.36 10.15 -4.14
CA LEU A 19 -5.44 11.11 -3.91
C LEU A 19 -5.54 11.37 -2.42
N THR A 20 -5.29 12.61 -2.04
CA THR A 20 -5.42 13.09 -0.66
C THR A 20 -5.78 14.57 -0.70
N THR A 21 -6.58 15.02 0.26
CA THR A 21 -6.85 16.44 0.49
C THR A 21 -5.80 17.09 1.39
N GLU A 22 -5.02 16.27 2.10
CA GLU A 22 -4.06 16.71 3.12
C GLU A 22 -2.68 16.09 2.91
N GLN A 23 -1.67 16.67 3.55
CA GLN A 23 -0.33 16.11 3.62
C GLN A 23 -0.17 15.41 4.97
N TYR A 24 -0.05 14.08 4.93
CA TYR A 24 0.17 13.27 6.13
C TYR A 24 1.66 13.03 6.36
N GLU A 25 2.04 12.92 7.63
CA GLU A 25 3.38 12.56 8.05
C GLU A 25 3.34 11.39 9.04
N LEU A 26 4.29 10.48 8.93
CA LEU A 26 4.45 9.35 9.82
C LEU A 26 5.87 9.37 10.39
N ASN A 27 5.99 9.55 11.71
CA ASN A 27 7.30 9.69 12.38
C ASN A 27 8.23 10.73 11.73
N GLY A 28 7.67 11.86 11.27
CA GLY A 28 8.41 12.93 10.59
C GLY A 28 8.78 12.65 9.13
N ILE A 29 8.24 11.57 8.55
CA ILE A 29 8.38 11.25 7.13
C ILE A 29 7.07 11.60 6.43
N ALA A 30 7.13 12.49 5.44
CA ALA A 30 5.97 12.80 4.61
C ALA A 30 5.52 11.57 3.82
N LEU A 31 4.23 11.28 3.86
CA LEU A 31 3.61 10.18 3.12
C LEU A 31 3.37 10.58 1.67
N ASP A 32 4.45 10.55 0.89
CA ASP A 32 4.40 10.75 -0.56
C ASP A 32 3.89 9.50 -1.30
N ALA A 33 3.60 9.65 -2.60
CA ALA A 33 3.09 8.56 -3.43
C ALA A 33 3.99 7.31 -3.39
N THR A 34 5.31 7.48 -3.37
CA THR A 34 6.25 6.35 -3.34
C THR A 34 6.16 5.59 -2.02
N THR A 35 6.15 6.33 -0.90
CA THR A 35 6.08 5.79 0.45
C THR A 35 4.76 5.11 0.69
N VAL A 36 3.65 5.73 0.29
CA VAL A 36 2.31 5.14 0.38
C VAL A 36 2.21 3.88 -0.50
N GLY A 37 2.71 3.91 -1.73
CA GLY A 37 2.70 2.74 -2.61
C GLY A 37 3.40 1.52 -1.98
N LYS A 38 4.54 1.76 -1.32
CA LYS A 38 5.26 0.71 -0.56
C LYS A 38 4.47 0.29 0.68
N LEU A 39 3.99 1.23 1.48
CA LEU A 39 3.24 0.97 2.71
C LEU A 39 1.98 0.15 2.44
N VAL A 40 1.30 0.41 1.32
CA VAL A 40 0.11 -0.34 0.90
C VAL A 40 0.47 -1.65 0.20
N GLY A 41 1.66 -1.75 -0.39
CA GLY A 41 1.98 -2.84 -1.31
C GLY A 41 1.09 -2.79 -2.55
N ALA A 42 0.86 -1.57 -3.04
CA ALA A 42 0.02 -1.33 -4.21
C ALA A 42 0.78 -1.65 -5.49
N LEU A 43 0.04 -2.14 -6.48
CA LEU A 43 0.56 -2.37 -7.82
C LEU A 43 0.86 -1.01 -8.48
N ASP A 44 1.79 -1.01 -9.43
CA ASP A 44 1.97 0.12 -10.33
C ASP A 44 0.65 0.44 -11.04
N ASP A 45 0.44 1.72 -11.33
CA ASP A 45 -0.77 2.32 -11.88
C ASP A 45 -2.02 2.23 -10.98
N SER A 46 -1.85 1.81 -9.71
CA SER A 46 -2.91 1.91 -8.71
C SER A 46 -3.29 3.37 -8.41
N LEU A 47 -4.58 3.58 -8.18
CA LEU A 47 -5.10 4.78 -7.54
C LEU A 47 -5.22 4.49 -6.05
N ILE A 48 -4.67 5.35 -5.20
CA ILE A 48 -4.78 5.22 -3.75
C ILE A 48 -5.44 6.47 -3.18
N LEU A 49 -6.57 6.28 -2.51
CA LEU A 49 -7.21 7.29 -1.68
C LEU A 49 -6.72 7.12 -0.24
N VAL A 50 -6.39 8.23 0.42
CA VAL A 50 -6.06 8.27 1.84
C VAL A 50 -7.16 9.01 2.59
N GLU A 51 -7.75 8.35 3.58
CA GLU A 51 -8.78 8.90 4.45
C GLU A 51 -8.34 8.77 5.90
N GLU A 52 -8.70 9.75 6.72
CA GLU A 52 -8.55 9.67 8.17
C GLU A 52 -9.85 9.13 8.80
N SER A 53 -9.74 8.18 9.72
CA SER A 53 -10.89 7.58 10.40
C SER A 53 -10.52 7.15 11.81
N ASN A 54 -11.09 7.83 12.82
CA ASN A 54 -10.84 7.55 14.24
C ASN A 54 -9.36 7.56 14.61
N ASP A 55 -8.63 8.60 14.21
CA ASP A 55 -7.18 8.76 14.40
C ASP A 55 -6.32 7.72 13.64
N ASP A 56 -6.93 6.87 12.80
CA ASP A 56 -6.23 5.99 11.87
C ASP A 56 -6.12 6.62 10.49
N LEU A 57 -5.07 6.24 9.75
CA LEU A 57 -5.01 6.44 8.31
C LEU A 57 -5.48 5.19 7.58
N VAL A 58 -6.51 5.33 6.77
CA VAL A 58 -7.06 4.28 5.91
C VAL A 58 -6.63 4.54 4.47
N PHE A 59 -6.00 3.55 3.87
CA PHE A 59 -5.56 3.55 2.50
C PHE A 59 -6.46 2.63 1.68
N ILE A 60 -7.11 3.17 0.66
CA ILE A 60 -7.99 2.45 -0.25
C ILE A 60 -7.36 2.45 -1.63
N ALA A 61 -6.88 1.29 -2.07
CA ALA A 61 -6.19 1.14 -3.34
C ALA A 61 -7.03 0.38 -4.37
N SER A 62 -7.26 1.02 -5.52
CA SER A 62 -7.94 0.43 -6.67
C SER A 62 -6.93 0.06 -7.76
N HIS A 63 -7.13 -1.09 -8.40
CA HIS A 63 -6.34 -1.54 -9.54
C HIS A 63 -7.11 -2.57 -10.37
N PRO A 64 -6.97 -2.62 -11.71
CA PRO A 64 -7.65 -3.60 -12.55
C PRO A 64 -7.40 -5.08 -12.22
N PHE A 65 -6.33 -5.39 -11.45
CA PHE A 65 -6.03 -6.76 -11.04
C PHE A 65 -6.76 -7.17 -9.76
N LEU A 66 -7.29 -6.21 -9.02
CA LEU A 66 -8.02 -6.43 -7.79
C LEU A 66 -9.49 -6.69 -8.11
N GLN A 67 -10.08 -7.66 -7.40
CA GLN A 67 -11.50 -7.96 -7.49
C GLN A 67 -12.34 -6.97 -6.68
N ILE A 68 -11.74 -6.41 -5.63
CA ILE A 68 -12.29 -5.41 -4.71
C ILE A 68 -11.14 -4.49 -4.31
N ASP A 69 -11.44 -3.23 -3.98
CA ASP A 69 -10.40 -2.30 -3.53
C ASP A 69 -9.64 -2.86 -2.33
N GLN A 70 -8.33 -2.78 -2.37
CA GLN A 70 -7.49 -3.17 -1.26
C GLN A 70 -7.63 -2.10 -0.16
N GLN A 71 -7.79 -2.53 1.08
CA GLN A 71 -7.81 -1.64 2.23
C GLN A 71 -6.69 -1.98 3.19
N ARG A 72 -5.90 -0.96 3.56
CA ARG A 72 -4.98 -1.01 4.68
C ARG A 72 -5.31 0.07 5.67
N ARG A 73 -5.08 -0.23 6.93
CA ARG A 73 -5.19 0.73 8.02
C ARG A 73 -3.87 0.82 8.74
N LEU A 74 -3.49 2.05 9.03
CA LEU A 74 -2.36 2.38 9.85
C LEU A 74 -2.89 3.03 11.13
N THR A 75 -2.61 2.38 12.24
CA THR A 75 -2.97 2.84 13.58
C THR A 75 -1.70 3.18 14.33
N GLN A 76 -1.58 4.41 14.81
CA GLN A 76 -0.53 4.75 15.76
C GLN A 76 -1.00 4.35 17.16
N VAL A 77 -0.24 3.48 17.82
CA VAL A 77 -0.49 3.09 19.21
C VAL A 77 0.56 3.72 20.13
N GLU A 78 0.42 3.50 21.44
CA GLU A 78 1.31 4.05 22.46
C GLU A 78 2.80 3.76 22.16
N ASP A 79 3.68 4.64 22.64
CA ASP A 79 5.13 4.59 22.46
C ASP A 79 5.64 4.67 21.01
N GLY A 80 4.81 5.19 20.09
CA GLY A 80 5.20 5.40 18.69
C GLY A 80 5.25 4.12 17.86
N ILE A 81 4.67 3.04 18.38
CA ILE A 81 4.46 1.81 17.61
C ILE A 81 3.37 2.08 16.57
N ILE A 82 3.60 1.58 15.36
CA ILE A 82 2.65 1.70 14.26
C ILE A 82 2.16 0.29 13.90
N LEU A 83 0.86 0.07 14.01
CA LEU A 83 0.21 -1.15 13.55
C LEU A 83 -0.28 -0.94 12.13
N ILE A 84 0.01 -1.91 11.26
CA ILE A 84 -0.48 -1.92 9.88
C ILE A 84 -1.35 -3.17 9.71
N SER A 85 -2.65 -2.99 9.48
CA SER A 85 -3.57 -4.07 9.18
C SER A 85 -3.90 -4.14 7.69
N ASN A 86 -4.09 -5.36 7.20
CA ASN A 86 -4.63 -5.64 5.88
C ASN A 86 -6.11 -5.96 6.05
N ASP A 87 -6.96 -4.96 5.90
CA ASP A 87 -8.40 -5.09 6.16
C ASP A 87 -9.10 -5.82 5.00
N LEU A 88 -8.67 -5.53 3.76
CA LEU A 88 -9.26 -6.15 2.57
C LEU A 88 -8.23 -6.34 1.46
N PHE A 89 -8.18 -7.53 0.87
CA PHE A 89 -7.40 -7.80 -0.33
C PHE A 89 -7.98 -9.00 -1.09
N ALA A 90 -8.28 -8.82 -2.37
CA ALA A 90 -8.61 -9.96 -3.23
C ALA A 90 -8.19 -9.69 -4.68
N LEU A 91 -7.43 -10.62 -5.26
CA LEU A 91 -7.09 -10.60 -6.68
C LEU A 91 -8.18 -11.26 -7.52
N HIS A 92 -8.40 -10.71 -8.71
CA HIS A 92 -9.16 -11.39 -9.74
C HIS A 92 -8.56 -12.79 -10.02
N PRO A 93 -9.39 -13.84 -10.24
CA PRO A 93 -8.92 -15.20 -10.41
C PRO A 93 -7.78 -15.39 -11.43
N ILE A 94 -7.83 -14.64 -12.53
CA ILE A 94 -6.83 -14.70 -13.62
C ILE A 94 -5.42 -14.19 -13.21
N HIS A 95 -5.32 -13.48 -12.08
CA HIS A 95 -4.06 -12.94 -11.54
C HIS A 95 -3.56 -13.71 -10.32
N ARG A 96 -4.30 -14.71 -9.83
CA ARG A 96 -3.89 -15.56 -8.70
C ARG A 96 -2.77 -16.51 -9.09
N GLY A 97 -2.04 -17.03 -8.10
CA GLY A 97 -0.93 -17.98 -8.30
C GLY A 97 0.37 -17.35 -8.84
N LYS A 98 0.42 -16.02 -9.00
CA LYS A 98 1.58 -15.29 -9.54
C LYS A 98 2.46 -14.65 -8.48
N GLY A 99 2.19 -14.91 -7.19
CA GLY A 99 2.91 -14.30 -6.07
C GLY A 99 2.56 -12.83 -5.76
N LEU A 100 1.63 -12.22 -6.53
CA LEU A 100 1.23 -10.81 -6.35
C LEU A 100 0.67 -10.52 -4.95
N GLY A 101 -0.17 -11.42 -4.41
CA GLY A 101 -0.72 -11.26 -3.06
C GLY A 101 0.36 -11.24 -1.98
N ASN A 102 1.29 -12.20 -2.03
CA ASN A 102 2.42 -12.26 -1.10
C ASN A 102 3.26 -10.97 -1.15
N ARG A 103 3.42 -10.38 -2.35
CA ARG A 103 4.19 -9.15 -2.51
C ARG A 103 3.45 -7.94 -1.98
N SER A 104 2.14 -7.84 -2.25
CA SER A 104 1.30 -6.80 -1.66
C SER A 104 1.36 -6.87 -0.13
N GLU A 105 1.14 -8.03 0.47
CA GLU A 105 1.13 -8.22 1.93
C GLU A 105 2.48 -7.98 2.64
N SER A 106 3.60 -8.25 1.98
CA SER A 106 4.95 -8.12 2.57
C SER A 106 5.54 -6.71 2.57
N CYS A 107 4.89 -5.75 1.92
CA CYS A 107 5.50 -4.45 1.62
C CYS A 107 5.52 -3.44 2.80
N ALA A 108 5.02 -3.81 3.97
CA ALA A 108 4.92 -2.95 5.17
C ALA A 108 6.27 -2.66 5.89
N THR A 109 7.42 -3.01 5.31
CA THR A 109 8.73 -2.67 5.89
C THR A 109 9.18 -1.30 5.42
N VAL A 110 8.90 -0.27 6.23
CA VAL A 110 9.49 1.06 6.07
C VAL A 110 10.85 1.01 6.78
N SER A 111 11.93 0.81 6.02
CA SER A 111 13.32 0.83 6.51
C SER A 111 13.92 2.21 6.43
#